data_AF-A0A942Y4L9-F1
#
_entry.id   AF-A0A942Y4L9-F1
#
_cell.length_a   1.000
_cell.length_b   1.000
_cell.length_c   1.000
_cell.angle_alpha   90.00
_cell.angle_beta   90.00
_cell.angle_gamma   90.00
#
_symmetry.space_group_name_H-M   'P 1'
#
loop_
_entity.id
_entity.type
_entity.pdbx_description
1 polymer ?
#
loop_
_entity_poly.entity_id
_entity_poly.type
_entity_poly.pdbx_seq_one_letter_code
_entity_poly.pdbx_strand_id
1 'polypeptide(L)'
;MFWVTLLVIIIAFVLVGWLKQRGKTAKQLDPISPTAIHATYSNSNSTYVADGTSDRFVIKKDDRFEFLIENGMIVACKDKSRHSDFIYYTEG
;
A
#
# COMPACT_ATOMS: atom_id res chain seq x y z
N MET A 1 26.66 46.45 -19.62
CA MET A 1 26.43 46.29 -18.17
C MET A 1 25.09 45.61 -17.84
N PHE A 2 23.96 45.98 -18.46
CA PHE A 2 22.64 45.36 -18.23
C PHE A 2 22.54 43.85 -18.50
N TRP A 3 23.33 43.34 -19.45
CA TRP A 3 23.34 41.91 -19.79
C TRP A 3 23.95 41.03 -18.69
N VAL A 4 24.92 41.56 -17.94
CA VAL A 4 25.58 40.81 -16.85
C VAL A 4 24.64 40.72 -15.65
N THR A 5 23.91 41.79 -15.33
CA THR A 5 22.94 41.81 -14.23
C THR A 5 21.75 40.88 -14.48
N LEU A 6 21.27 40.79 -15.72
CA LEU A 6 20.19 39.86 -16.09
C LEU A 6 20.62 38.38 -15.91
N LEU A 7 21.86 38.07 -16.27
CA LEU A 7 22.41 36.72 -16.20
C LEU A 7 22.56 36.24 -14.74
N VAL A 8 22.98 37.13 -13.83
CA VAL A 8 23.08 36.84 -12.39
C VAL A 8 21.71 36.54 -11.77
N ILE A 9 20.66 37.27 -12.16
CA ILE A 9 19.29 37.06 -11.66
C ILE A 9 18.75 35.70 -12.09
N ILE A 10 18.99 35.30 -13.34
CA ILE A 10 18.56 33.99 -13.88
C ILE A 10 19.25 32.85 -13.12
N ILE A 11 20.57 32.95 -12.86
CA ILE A 11 21.30 31.94 -12.10
C ILE A 11 20.76 31.84 -10.67
N ALA A 12 20.46 32.95 -10.01
CA ALA A 12 19.89 32.95 -8.67
C ALA A 12 18.51 32.26 -8.64
N PHE A 13 17.65 32.52 -9.62
CA PHE A 13 16.33 31.87 -9.73
C PHE A 13 16.45 30.36 -9.95
N VAL A 14 17.40 29.91 -10.78
CA VAL A 14 17.66 28.48 -10.99
C VAL A 14 18.16 27.82 -9.70
N LEU A 15 19.09 28.45 -8.98
CA LEU A 15 19.60 27.92 -7.71
C LEU A 15 18.52 27.79 -6.63
N VAL A 16 17.65 28.80 -6.49
CA VAL A 16 16.53 28.76 -5.54
C VAL A 16 15.50 27.69 -5.92
N GLY A 17 15.20 27.55 -7.22
CA GLY A 17 14.32 26.51 -7.73
C GLY A 17 14.85 25.10 -7.44
N TRP A 18 16.15 24.88 -7.63
CA TRP A 18 16.82 23.61 -7.33
C TRP A 18 16.86 23.29 -5.84
N LEU A 19 17.11 24.27 -4.98
CA LEU A 19 17.09 24.09 -3.52
C LEU A 19 15.69 23.69 -3.03
N LYS A 20 14.62 24.28 -3.59
CA LYS A 20 13.24 23.98 -3.21
C LYS A 20 12.78 22.58 -3.65
N GLN A 21 13.36 22.04 -4.73
CA GLN A 21 13.04 20.70 -5.21
C GLN A 21 13.69 19.58 -4.38
N ARG A 22 14.86 19.82 -3.79
CA ARG A 22 15.56 18.81 -2.96
C ARG A 22 14.84 18.48 -1.65
N GLY A 23 13.95 19.35 -1.15
CA GLY A 23 13.26 19.15 0.13
C GLY A 23 12.02 18.25 0.09
N LYS A 24 11.62 17.69 -1.06
CA LYS A 24 10.32 17.00 -1.21
C LYS A 24 10.39 15.48 -1.39
N THR A 25 11.56 14.87 -1.34
CA THR A 25 11.71 13.42 -1.58
C THR A 25 12.60 12.77 -0.55
N ALA A 26 12.06 12.67 0.67
CA ALA A 26 12.43 11.62 1.60
C ALA A 26 11.15 11.20 2.33
N LYS A 27 10.32 10.38 1.69
CA LYS A 27 9.40 9.52 2.46
C LYS A 27 10.32 8.54 3.19
N GLN A 28 10.57 8.81 4.46
CA GLN A 28 11.20 7.89 5.39
C GLN A 28 10.36 6.61 5.39
N LEU A 29 10.85 5.55 4.73
CA LEU A 29 10.30 4.21 4.92
C LEU A 29 10.86 3.72 6.25
N ASP A 30 10.05 3.77 7.31
CA ASP A 30 10.38 3.10 8.55
C ASP A 30 10.45 1.57 8.30
N PRO A 31 11.53 0.88 8.67
CA PRO A 31 11.78 -0.50 8.27
C PRO A 31 10.88 -1.57 8.92
N ILE A 32 9.83 -1.21 9.66
CA ILE A 32 8.99 -2.17 10.41
C ILE A 32 7.51 -1.81 10.45
N SER A 33 7.06 -0.76 9.74
CA SER A 33 5.64 -0.43 9.73
C SER A 33 4.90 -1.33 8.74
N PRO A 34 3.87 -2.10 9.17
CA PRO A 34 3.11 -2.95 8.28
C PRO A 34 2.56 -2.13 7.11
N THR A 35 2.93 -2.52 5.89
CA THR A 35 2.50 -1.79 4.70
C THR A 35 1.03 -2.11 4.46
N ALA A 36 0.20 -1.08 4.31
CA ALA A 36 -1.20 -1.27 3.94
C ALA A 36 -1.30 -1.95 2.56
N ILE A 37 -2.11 -2.99 2.49
CA ILE A 37 -2.41 -3.74 1.26
C ILE A 37 -3.87 -3.51 0.91
N HIS A 38 -4.10 -3.04 -0.31
CA HIS A 38 -5.41 -3.04 -0.97
C HIS A 38 -5.20 -3.49 -2.41
N ALA A 39 -5.65 -4.69 -2.75
CA ALA A 39 -5.48 -5.25 -4.08
C ALA A 39 -6.74 -5.98 -4.53
N THR A 40 -7.13 -5.76 -5.79
CA THR A 40 -8.25 -6.46 -6.42
C THR A 40 -7.73 -7.25 -7.60
N TYR A 41 -8.09 -8.52 -7.65
CA TYR A 41 -7.76 -9.43 -8.74
C TYR A 41 -9.03 -10.12 -9.23
N SER A 42 -9.25 -10.17 -10.54
CA SER A 42 -10.41 -10.83 -11.12
C SER A 42 -9.97 -11.78 -12.25
N ASN A 43 -10.69 -12.89 -12.36
CA ASN A 43 -10.57 -13.82 -13.48
C ASN A 43 -11.98 -14.21 -13.99
N SER A 44 -12.06 -15.07 -15.00
CA SER A 44 -13.33 -15.51 -15.58
C SER A 44 -14.29 -16.17 -14.58
N ASN A 45 -13.77 -16.67 -13.45
CA ASN A 45 -14.54 -17.44 -12.48
C ASN A 45 -14.96 -16.61 -11.27
N SER A 46 -14.19 -15.59 -10.90
CA SER A 46 -14.31 -14.98 -9.57
C SER A 46 -13.51 -13.68 -9.42
N THR A 47 -13.94 -12.85 -8.46
CA THR A 47 -13.24 -11.65 -8.00
C THR A 47 -12.69 -11.86 -6.60
N TYR A 48 -11.45 -11.45 -6.41
CA TYR A 48 -10.68 -11.53 -5.18
C TYR A 48 -10.31 -10.11 -4.73
N VAL A 49 -10.53 -9.80 -3.47
CA VAL A 49 -10.15 -8.52 -2.87
C VAL A 49 -9.31 -8.81 -1.63
N ALA A 50 -8.08 -8.30 -1.59
CA ALA A 50 -7.18 -8.39 -0.46
C ALA A 50 -7.10 -7.03 0.24
N ASP A 51 -7.41 -7.02 1.54
CA ASP A 51 -7.48 -5.82 2.37
C ASP A 51 -6.81 -6.05 3.73
N GLY A 52 -5.90 -5.16 4.13
CA GLY A 52 -5.28 -5.17 5.45
C GLY A 52 -3.85 -4.63 5.44
N THR A 53 -2.96 -5.30 6.16
CA THR A 53 -1.54 -5.00 6.26
C THR A 53 -0.70 -6.19 5.82
N SER A 54 0.58 -5.96 5.53
CA SER A 54 1.51 -6.99 5.02
C SER A 54 1.70 -8.20 5.94
N ASP A 55 1.49 -8.03 7.24
CA ASP A 55 1.53 -9.07 8.26
C ASP A 55 0.16 -9.72 8.49
N ARG A 56 -0.94 -9.00 8.26
CA ARG A 56 -2.30 -9.47 8.50
C ARG A 56 -3.31 -8.85 7.55
N PHE A 57 -3.94 -9.68 6.72
CA PHE A 57 -4.93 -9.20 5.76
C PHE A 57 -6.01 -10.26 5.50
N VAL A 58 -7.12 -9.81 4.92
CA VAL A 58 -8.24 -10.67 4.55
C VAL A 58 -8.33 -10.74 3.03
N ILE A 59 -8.45 -11.95 2.48
CA ILE A 59 -8.82 -12.17 1.08
C ILE A 59 -10.30 -12.52 1.01
N LYS A 60 -11.08 -11.73 0.27
CA LYS A 60 -12.50 -11.98 -0.01
C LYS A 60 -12.66 -12.55 -1.41
N LYS A 61 -13.47 -13.60 -1.58
CA LYS A 61 -13.84 -14.17 -2.88
C LYS A 61 -15.36 -14.08 -3.08
N ASP A 62 -15.76 -13.39 -4.15
CA ASP A 62 -17.16 -13.26 -4.61
C ASP A 62 -18.15 -12.87 -3.49
N ASP A 63 -17.67 -12.07 -2.53
CA ASP A 63 -18.35 -11.67 -1.28
C ASP A 63 -18.82 -12.81 -0.35
N ARG A 64 -18.68 -14.07 -0.75
CA ARG A 64 -19.11 -15.24 0.02
C ARG A 64 -18.05 -15.75 0.99
N PHE A 65 -16.82 -15.86 0.51
CA PHE A 65 -15.72 -16.41 1.31
C PHE A 65 -14.79 -15.30 1.75
N GLU A 66 -14.36 -15.35 3.00
CA GLU A 66 -13.30 -14.50 3.54
C GLU A 66 -12.23 -15.41 4.18
N PHE A 67 -10.98 -15.16 3.85
CA PHE A 67 -9.83 -15.88 4.39
C PHE A 67 -8.96 -14.91 5.16
N LEU A 68 -8.66 -15.21 6.41
CA LEU A 68 -7.73 -14.42 7.23
C LEU A 68 -6.32 -14.98 7.04
N ILE A 69 -5.40 -14.11 6.61
CA ILE A 69 -3.99 -14.42 6.44
C ILE A 69 -3.22 -13.69 7.53
N GLU A 70 -2.37 -14.42 8.24
CA GLU A 70 -1.41 -13.87 9.21
C GLU A 70 -0.02 -14.43 8.90
N ASN A 71 0.98 -13.54 8.77
CA ASN A 71 2.38 -13.88 8.46
C ASN A 71 2.54 -14.83 7.26
N GLY A 72 1.70 -14.66 6.23
CA GLY A 72 1.72 -15.49 5.02
C GLY A 72 0.99 -16.84 5.13
N MET A 73 0.39 -17.16 6.28
CA MET A 73 -0.41 -18.37 6.47
C MET A 73 -1.91 -18.06 6.54
N ILE A 74 -2.74 -18.92 5.96
CA ILE A 74 -4.19 -18.83 6.13
C ILE A 74 -4.53 -19.41 7.51
N VAL A 75 -4.97 -18.57 8.44
CA VAL A 75 -5.26 -18.95 9.82
C VAL A 75 -6.74 -19.14 10.10
N ALA A 76 -7.62 -18.55 9.29
CA ALA A 76 -9.05 -18.72 9.43
C ALA A 76 -9.80 -18.59 8.11
N CYS A 77 -10.99 -19.18 8.06
CA CYS A 77 -11.92 -19.08 6.94
C CYS A 77 -13.33 -18.73 7.46
N LYS A 78 -14.02 -17.88 6.72
CA LYS A 78 -15.42 -17.51 6.93
C LYS A 78 -16.18 -17.75 5.63
N ASP A 79 -17.18 -18.64 5.68
CA ASP A 79 -18.17 -18.81 4.62
C ASP A 79 -19.47 -18.15 5.06
N LYS A 80 -19.78 -16.97 4.50
CA LYS A 80 -20.97 -16.20 4.86
C LYS A 80 -22.28 -16.95 4.59
N SER A 81 -22.26 -18.03 3.81
CA SER A 81 -23.44 -18.87 3.58
C SER A 81 -23.75 -19.84 4.72
N ARG A 82 -22.78 -20.11 5.60
CA ARG A 82 -22.89 -21.13 6.67
C ARG A 82 -22.60 -20.59 8.06
N HIS A 83 -21.65 -19.65 8.16
CA HIS A 83 -21.17 -19.12 9.44
C HIS A 83 -21.03 -17.60 9.36
N SER A 84 -21.47 -16.91 10.42
CA SER A 84 -21.31 -15.46 10.57
C SER A 84 -19.88 -15.05 10.89
N ASP A 85 -19.06 -15.98 11.39
CA ASP A 85 -17.76 -15.70 12.01
C ASP A 85 -16.64 -16.54 11.39
N PHE A 86 -15.40 -16.09 11.62
CA PHE A 86 -14.21 -16.82 11.20
C PHE A 86 -14.03 -18.10 12.02
N ILE A 87 -13.85 -19.21 11.32
CA ILE A 87 -13.43 -20.48 11.89
C ILE A 87 -11.91 -20.54 11.77
N TYR A 88 -11.24 -20.55 12.92
CA TYR A 88 -9.79 -20.62 13.00
C TYR A 88 -9.33 -22.06 12.86
N TYR A 89 -8.31 -22.27 12.05
CA TYR A 89 -7.60 -23.54 12.01
C TYR A 89 -6.74 -23.61 13.27
N THR A 90 -7.02 -24.56 14.15
CA THR A 90 -6.13 -24.88 15.26
C THR A 90 -4.80 -25.35 14.67
N GLU A 91 -3.68 -24.83 15.18
CA GLU A 91 -2.36 -25.41 14.90
C GLU A 91 -2.41 -26.90 15.26
N GLY A 92 -2.21 -27.76 14.27
CA GLY A 92 -2.09 -29.21 14.45
C GLY A 92 -0.67 -29.58 14.81
#